data_AF-A0A3Q2XYJ2-F1
#
_entry.id   AF-A0A3Q2XYJ2-F1
#
_cell.length_a   1.000
_cell.length_b   1.000
_cell.length_c   1.000
_cell.angle_alpha   90.00
_cell.angle_beta   90.00
_cell.angle_gamma   90.00
#
_symmetry.space_group_name_H-M   'P 1'
#
loop_
_entity.id
_entity.type
_entity.pdbx_description
1 polymer ?
#
loop_
_entity_poly.entity_id
_entity_poly.type
_entity_poly.pdbx_seq_one_letter_code
_entity_poly.pdbx_strand_id
1 'polypeptide(L)'
;MGNLIKVLSRDIDNNAGNFFLDFENAEASLSEKEAWEKVDKVLTEAQVILDELQAYTGAGEEIRLAIQSPSEEGVQEKAWSAVLPLVAKLKRFYEFSHKLEQSLRCLLDILTGPEAPPTQQLENKQALARQFALILHFTLRFDELKMTIPAIQNDFSYYRRTISRMRINNLSGDADAEVNNELANRMSLFYASATPMLKTLSDATIKFVADMKGCIRVLREQPAGSVEGLLDALRSTLCTSQLAARSPLANMLNS
;
A
#
# COMPACT_ATOMS: atom_id res chain seq x y z
N MET A 1 -25.16 1.74 -0.99
CA MET A 1 -24.25 0.92 -0.16
C MET A 1 -24.77 -0.49 0.18
N GLY A 2 -26.02 -0.90 -0.13
CA GLY A 2 -26.55 -2.22 0.24
C GLY A 2 -26.07 -3.44 -0.58
N ASN A 3 -25.42 -3.23 -1.73
CA ASN A 3 -24.96 -4.34 -2.60
C ASN A 3 -23.56 -4.87 -2.24
N LEU A 4 -22.70 -4.05 -1.62
CA LEU A 4 -21.35 -4.48 -1.24
C LEU A 4 -21.38 -5.46 -0.06
N ILE A 5 -22.30 -5.25 0.89
CA ILE A 5 -22.54 -6.17 2.00
C ILE A 5 -23.01 -7.53 1.48
N LYS A 6 -23.95 -7.58 0.52
CA LYS A 6 -24.40 -8.85 -0.08
C LYS A 6 -23.33 -9.61 -0.86
N VAL A 7 -22.34 -8.91 -1.42
CA VAL A 7 -21.22 -9.56 -2.12
C VAL A 7 -20.23 -10.16 -1.12
N LEU A 8 -20.04 -9.54 0.05
CA LEU A 8 -19.25 -10.10 1.14
C LEU A 8 -19.99 -11.24 1.88
N SER A 9 -21.31 -11.22 1.92
CA SER A 9 -22.14 -12.24 2.60
C SER A 9 -22.41 -13.50 1.78
N ARG A 10 -22.17 -13.49 0.46
CA ARG A 10 -22.71 -14.52 -0.45
C ARG A 10 -22.13 -15.92 -0.25
N ASP A 11 -20.95 -16.04 0.36
CA ASP A 11 -20.35 -17.33 0.75
C ASP A 11 -20.46 -17.61 2.27
N ILE A 12 -21.07 -16.70 3.04
CA ILE A 12 -21.30 -16.85 4.50
C ILE A 12 -22.58 -17.66 4.77
N ASP A 13 -23.53 -17.66 3.84
CA ASP A 13 -24.90 -18.18 4.03
C ASP A 13 -25.01 -19.71 4.23
N ASN A 14 -23.94 -20.49 4.05
CA ASN A 14 -23.98 -21.94 4.29
C ASN A 14 -23.40 -22.38 5.64
N ASN A 15 -22.74 -21.51 6.41
CA ASN A 15 -22.34 -21.80 7.78
C ASN A 15 -21.83 -20.54 8.50
N ALA A 16 -22.48 -20.18 9.62
CA ALA A 16 -22.13 -19.12 10.60
C ALA A 16 -22.91 -17.80 10.49
N GLY A 17 -23.34 -17.31 11.65
CA GLY A 17 -24.28 -16.19 11.83
C GLY A 17 -23.81 -14.86 11.26
N ASN A 18 -24.77 -13.94 11.16
CA ASN A 18 -24.56 -12.57 10.69
C ASN A 18 -23.41 -11.90 11.47
N PHE A 19 -22.30 -11.67 10.78
CA PHE A 19 -21.13 -10.95 11.26
C PHE A 19 -21.40 -9.43 11.25
N PHE A 20 -21.15 -8.74 12.37
CA PHE A 20 -21.45 -7.31 12.55
C PHE A 20 -20.16 -6.47 12.66
N LEU A 21 -20.10 -5.39 11.88
CA LEU A 21 -19.04 -4.37 11.94
C LEU A 21 -19.68 -2.99 12.13
N ASP A 22 -19.43 -2.36 13.27
CA ASP A 22 -19.85 -0.98 13.52
C ASP A 22 -18.85 0.00 12.90
N PHE A 23 -19.09 0.42 11.66
CA PHE A 23 -18.26 1.42 11.01
C PHE A 23 -18.47 2.84 11.52
N GLU A 24 -19.56 3.12 12.24
CA GLU A 24 -19.88 4.48 12.69
C GLU A 24 -19.25 4.76 14.05
N ASN A 25 -19.40 3.85 15.01
CA ASN A 25 -19.02 4.06 16.41
C ASN A 25 -17.89 3.16 16.92
N ALA A 26 -17.19 2.41 16.07
CA ALA A 26 -16.04 1.62 16.52
C ALA A 26 -14.94 2.50 17.13
N GLU A 27 -14.68 2.28 18.42
CA GLU A 27 -13.59 2.88 19.17
C GLU A 27 -12.47 1.87 19.39
N ALA A 28 -11.22 2.34 19.33
CA ALA A 28 -10.07 1.48 19.58
C ALA A 28 -9.98 1.10 21.06
N SER A 29 -9.91 -0.20 21.35
CA SER A 29 -9.63 -0.67 22.70
C SER A 29 -8.21 -0.32 23.13
N LEU A 30 -7.91 -0.45 24.44
CA LEU A 30 -6.57 -0.17 24.98
C LEU A 30 -5.47 -1.02 24.33
N SER A 31 -5.77 -2.26 23.93
CA SER A 31 -4.84 -3.15 23.24
C SER A 31 -4.62 -2.79 21.78
N GLU A 32 -5.57 -2.10 21.14
CA GLU A 32 -5.49 -1.68 19.74
C GLU A 32 -4.89 -0.27 19.58
N LYS A 33 -4.92 0.55 20.64
CA LYS A 33 -4.68 1.99 20.58
C LYS A 33 -3.37 2.37 19.89
N GLU A 34 -2.27 1.69 20.18
CA GLU A 34 -0.97 1.98 19.56
C GLU A 34 -1.00 1.76 18.04
N ALA A 35 -1.49 0.60 17.60
CA ALA A 35 -1.62 0.26 16.19
C ALA A 35 -2.60 1.20 15.49
N TRP A 36 -3.72 1.50 16.15
CA TRP A 36 -4.75 2.39 15.64
C TRP A 36 -4.19 3.80 15.42
N GLU A 37 -3.50 4.39 16.40
CA GLU A 37 -2.91 5.73 16.28
C GLU A 37 -1.85 5.82 15.18
N LYS A 38 -1.07 4.75 15.00
CA LYS A 38 -0.07 4.67 13.93
C LYS A 38 -0.73 4.71 12.54
N VAL A 39 -1.78 3.92 12.35
CA VAL A 39 -2.50 3.83 11.07
C VAL A 39 -3.35 5.08 10.84
N ASP A 40 -3.92 5.68 11.90
CA ASP A 40 -4.76 6.87 11.82
C ASP A 40 -3.98 8.10 11.29
N LYS A 41 -2.71 8.24 11.70
CA LYS A 41 -1.80 9.25 11.14
C LYS A 41 -1.63 9.11 9.63
N VAL A 42 -1.49 7.87 9.15
CA VAL A 42 -1.34 7.58 7.71
C VAL A 42 -2.65 7.83 6.97
N LEU A 43 -3.80 7.48 7.55
CA LEU A 43 -5.12 7.76 6.98
C LEU A 43 -5.43 9.26 6.92
N THR A 44 -5.00 10.04 7.92
CA THR A 44 -5.11 11.50 7.90
C THR A 44 -4.27 12.10 6.77
N GLU A 45 -3.03 11.63 6.60
CA GLU A 45 -2.19 12.03 5.46
C GLU A 45 -2.78 11.57 4.11
N ALA A 46 -3.47 10.43 4.07
CA ALA A 46 -4.13 9.90 2.87
C ALA A 46 -5.15 10.89 2.28
N GLN A 47 -5.89 11.60 3.13
CA GLN A 47 -6.84 12.62 2.67
C GLN A 47 -6.12 13.77 1.94
N VAL A 48 -5.01 14.25 2.49
CA VAL A 48 -4.18 15.31 1.86
C VAL A 48 -3.64 14.83 0.51
N ILE A 49 -3.21 13.57 0.42
CA ILE A 49 -2.73 12.96 -0.83
C ILE A 49 -3.84 12.93 -1.89
N LEU A 50 -5.08 12.58 -1.52
CA LEU A 50 -6.22 12.61 -2.44
C LEU A 50 -6.55 14.02 -2.91
N ASP A 51 -6.57 14.99 -2.00
CA ASP A 51 -6.86 16.38 -2.32
C ASP A 51 -5.81 16.94 -3.29
N GLU A 52 -4.53 16.64 -3.06
CA GLU A 52 -3.43 17.05 -3.94
C GLU A 52 -3.48 16.37 -5.31
N LEU A 53 -3.85 15.09 -5.38
CA LEU A 53 -4.03 14.36 -6.64
C LEU A 53 -5.23 14.90 -7.42
N GLN A 54 -6.34 15.19 -6.75
CA GLN A 54 -7.53 15.77 -7.37
C GLN A 54 -7.25 17.18 -7.92
N ALA A 55 -6.38 17.95 -7.27
CA ALA A 55 -5.92 19.25 -7.73
C ALA A 55 -4.76 19.19 -8.77
N TYR A 56 -4.38 18.00 -9.25
CA TYR A 56 -3.27 17.85 -10.18
C TYR A 56 -3.69 18.28 -11.60
N THR A 57 -3.24 19.46 -12.03
CA THR A 57 -3.56 20.03 -13.36
C THR A 57 -2.61 19.60 -14.47
N GLY A 58 -1.38 19.23 -14.12
CA GLY A 58 -0.31 18.94 -15.06
C GLY A 58 0.36 20.18 -15.67
N ALA A 59 1.44 19.98 -16.43
CA ALA A 59 2.21 21.03 -17.11
C ALA A 59 2.20 20.85 -18.65
N GLY A 60 1.11 20.29 -19.18
CA GLY A 60 1.04 19.83 -20.56
C GLY A 60 1.27 20.93 -21.60
N GLU A 61 0.78 22.15 -21.36
CA GLU A 61 0.91 23.26 -22.31
C GLU A 61 2.34 23.80 -22.34
N GLU A 62 2.95 24.03 -21.17
CA GLU A 62 4.34 24.46 -21.07
C GLU A 62 5.28 23.43 -21.69
N ILE A 63 5.06 22.13 -21.41
CA ILE A 63 5.83 21.03 -21.99
C ILE A 63 5.68 21.01 -23.52
N ARG A 64 4.47 21.20 -24.05
CA ARG A 64 4.20 21.21 -25.49
C ARG A 64 4.96 22.34 -26.17
N LEU A 65 4.92 23.55 -25.61
CA LEU A 65 5.65 24.71 -26.13
C LEU A 65 7.17 24.48 -26.08
N ALA A 66 7.70 23.92 -24.99
CA ALA A 66 9.12 23.61 -24.88
C ALA A 66 9.58 22.56 -25.91
N ILE A 67 8.74 21.58 -26.25
CA ILE A 67 9.04 20.60 -27.31
C ILE A 67 9.01 21.25 -28.71
N GLN A 68 8.09 22.18 -28.95
CA GLN A 68 7.96 22.87 -30.24
C GLN A 68 9.07 23.90 -30.51
N SER A 69 9.61 24.52 -29.45
CA SER A 69 10.62 25.57 -29.52
C SER A 69 11.87 25.20 -28.70
N PRO A 70 12.64 24.16 -29.10
CA PRO A 70 13.76 23.64 -28.31
C PRO A 70 14.93 24.62 -28.16
N SER A 71 15.06 25.60 -29.06
CA SER A 71 16.12 26.62 -29.01
C SER A 71 15.79 27.83 -28.14
N GLU A 72 14.53 27.97 -27.71
CA GLU A 72 14.06 29.12 -26.94
C GLU A 72 14.21 28.85 -25.43
N GLU A 73 15.27 29.38 -24.83
CA GLU A 73 15.65 29.14 -23.43
C GLU A 73 14.53 29.48 -22.44
N GLY A 74 13.89 30.64 -22.60
CA GLY A 74 12.78 31.07 -21.71
C GLY A 74 11.57 30.12 -21.73
N VAL A 75 11.32 29.43 -22.84
CA VAL A 75 10.25 28.42 -22.91
C VAL A 75 10.67 27.12 -22.21
N GLN A 76 11.95 26.73 -22.31
CA GLN A 76 12.49 25.58 -21.57
C GLN A 76 12.42 25.82 -20.06
N GLU A 77 12.86 26.99 -19.60
CA GLU A 77 12.82 27.37 -18.18
C GLU A 77 11.40 27.38 -17.62
N LYS A 78 10.43 27.88 -18.41
CA LYS A 78 9.02 27.90 -18.00
C LYS A 78 8.46 26.49 -17.83
N ALA A 79 8.72 25.58 -18.78
CA ALA A 79 8.31 24.19 -18.67
C ALA A 79 8.99 23.47 -17.50
N TRP A 80 10.27 23.75 -17.28
CA TRP A 80 11.01 23.21 -16.16
C TRP A 80 10.44 23.68 -14.81
N SER A 81 10.21 24.98 -14.67
CA SER A 81 9.65 25.57 -13.45
C SER A 81 8.24 25.07 -13.16
N ALA A 82 7.44 24.78 -14.19
CA ALA A 82 6.11 24.20 -14.04
C ALA A 82 6.13 22.72 -13.63
N VAL A 83 7.06 21.93 -14.20
CA VAL A 83 7.09 20.47 -13.96
C VAL A 83 7.70 20.10 -12.61
N LEU A 84 8.67 20.86 -12.10
CA LEU A 84 9.35 20.59 -10.83
C LEU A 84 8.41 20.36 -9.64
N PRO A 85 7.50 21.29 -9.28
CA PRO A 85 6.59 21.09 -8.15
C PRO A 85 5.63 19.92 -8.36
N LEU A 86 5.26 19.62 -9.61
CA LEU A 86 4.42 18.47 -9.94
C LEU A 86 5.17 17.16 -9.68
N VAL A 87 6.44 17.07 -10.07
CA VAL A 87 7.28 15.89 -9.83
C VAL A 87 7.52 15.68 -8.35
N ALA A 88 7.69 16.75 -7.56
CA ALA A 88 7.77 16.67 -6.11
C ALA A 88 6.50 16.05 -5.49
N LYS A 89 5.30 16.44 -5.97
CA LYS A 89 4.03 15.77 -5.59
C LYS A 89 4.03 14.30 -5.98
N LEU A 90 4.45 13.96 -7.21
CA LEU A 90 4.52 12.58 -7.66
C LEU A 90 5.48 11.73 -6.82
N LYS A 91 6.60 12.32 -6.37
CA LYS A 91 7.53 11.67 -5.43
C LYS A 91 6.85 11.40 -4.10
N ARG A 92 6.17 12.40 -3.52
CA ARG A 92 5.43 12.26 -2.26
C ARG A 92 4.35 11.18 -2.33
N PHE A 93 3.58 11.11 -3.42
CA PHE A 93 2.57 10.06 -3.59
C PHE A 93 3.21 8.66 -3.66
N TYR A 94 4.34 8.54 -4.36
CA TYR A 94 5.09 7.29 -4.42
C TYR A 94 5.62 6.88 -3.04
N GLU A 95 6.23 7.79 -2.30
CA GLU A 95 6.72 7.53 -0.94
C GLU A 95 5.57 7.20 0.03
N PHE A 96 4.42 7.86 -0.13
CA PHE A 96 3.21 7.56 0.64
C PHE A 96 2.73 6.12 0.42
N SER A 97 2.89 5.56 -0.78
CA SER A 97 2.53 4.15 -1.03
C SER A 97 3.28 3.18 -0.10
N HIS A 98 4.50 3.52 0.34
CA HIS A 98 5.30 2.70 1.24
C HIS A 98 4.80 2.81 2.68
N LYS A 99 4.34 3.99 3.10
CA LYS A 99 3.66 4.18 4.40
C LYS A 99 2.34 3.39 4.45
N LEU A 100 1.61 3.39 3.34
CA LEU A 100 0.37 2.63 3.20
C LEU A 100 0.62 1.12 3.28
N GLU A 101 1.65 0.61 2.59
CA GLU A 101 2.11 -0.78 2.70
C GLU A 101 2.44 -1.16 4.15
N GLN A 102 3.20 -0.33 4.87
CA GLN A 102 3.56 -0.60 6.27
C GLN A 102 2.33 -0.61 7.19
N SER A 103 1.36 0.26 6.93
CA SER A 103 0.11 0.32 7.69
C SER A 103 -0.75 -0.91 7.42
N LEU A 104 -0.87 -1.32 6.15
CA LEU A 104 -1.53 -2.57 5.78
C LEU A 104 -0.87 -3.75 6.48
N ARG A 105 0.46 -3.84 6.45
CA ARG A 105 1.20 -4.93 7.11
C ARG A 105 0.88 -4.99 8.61
N CYS A 106 0.92 -3.84 9.29
CA CYS A 106 0.58 -3.73 10.70
C CYS A 106 -0.83 -4.23 11.02
N LEU A 107 -1.81 -3.87 10.17
CA LEU A 107 -3.19 -4.33 10.34
C LEU A 107 -3.30 -5.84 10.08
N LEU A 108 -2.65 -6.37 9.05
CA LEU A 108 -2.67 -7.80 8.74
C LEU A 108 -2.07 -8.62 9.88
N ASP A 109 -0.91 -8.23 10.43
CA ASP A 109 -0.27 -8.94 11.55
C ASP A 109 -1.23 -9.05 12.76
N ILE A 110 -2.05 -8.01 13.02
CA ILE A 110 -2.99 -7.96 14.15
C ILE A 110 -4.32 -8.65 13.84
N LEU A 111 -4.85 -8.47 12.63
CA LEU A 111 -6.17 -8.97 12.21
C LEU A 111 -6.13 -10.45 11.80
N THR A 112 -4.94 -11.00 11.53
CA THR A 112 -4.75 -12.43 11.22
C THR A 112 -3.92 -13.17 12.26
N GLY A 113 -3.75 -12.59 13.47
CA GLY A 113 -3.08 -13.24 14.59
C GLY A 113 -3.77 -14.54 15.04
N PRO A 114 -3.08 -15.44 15.75
CA PRO A 114 -3.59 -16.78 16.08
C PRO A 114 -4.67 -16.82 17.18
N GLU A 115 -4.97 -15.67 17.80
CA GLU A 115 -5.81 -15.56 19.00
C GLU A 115 -7.26 -15.97 18.76
N ALA A 116 -7.78 -15.75 17.55
CA ALA A 116 -9.17 -16.04 17.20
C ALA A 116 -9.30 -16.36 15.70
N PRO A 117 -10.41 -17.00 15.27
CA PRO A 117 -10.74 -17.10 13.85
C PRO A 117 -10.90 -15.71 13.22
N PRO A 118 -10.64 -15.56 11.89
CA PRO A 118 -10.67 -14.25 11.23
C PRO A 118 -11.97 -13.47 11.41
N THR A 119 -13.11 -14.15 11.43
CA THR A 119 -14.43 -13.53 11.66
C THR A 119 -14.51 -12.90 13.05
N GLN A 120 -14.20 -13.66 14.11
CA GLN A 120 -14.16 -13.13 15.48
C GLN A 120 -13.12 -12.02 15.66
N GLN A 121 -12.01 -12.11 14.95
CA GLN A 121 -10.95 -11.11 15.04
C GLN A 121 -11.41 -9.76 14.51
N LEU A 122 -12.17 -9.75 13.42
CA LEU A 122 -12.79 -8.54 12.89
C LEU A 122 -13.94 -8.02 13.77
N GLU A 123 -14.72 -8.90 14.42
CA GLU A 123 -15.77 -8.49 15.39
C GLU A 123 -15.19 -7.87 16.65
N ASN A 124 -14.05 -8.38 17.11
CA ASN A 124 -13.39 -7.92 18.33
C ASN A 124 -12.54 -6.67 18.07
N LYS A 125 -11.94 -6.55 16.88
CA LYS A 125 -11.01 -5.47 16.52
C LYS A 125 -11.63 -4.53 15.48
N GLN A 126 -12.84 -4.03 15.77
CA GLN A 126 -13.65 -3.29 14.80
C GLN A 126 -13.00 -1.98 14.34
N ALA A 127 -12.28 -1.29 15.24
CA ALA A 127 -11.59 -0.05 14.91
C ALA A 127 -10.48 -0.29 13.87
N LEU A 128 -9.71 -1.38 14.02
CA LEU A 128 -8.68 -1.78 13.07
C LEU A 128 -9.29 -2.34 11.77
N ALA A 129 -10.39 -3.07 11.84
CA ALA A 129 -11.14 -3.52 10.66
C ALA A 129 -11.67 -2.33 9.83
N ARG A 130 -12.15 -1.27 10.51
CA ARG A 130 -12.52 -0.01 9.87
C ARG A 130 -11.33 0.66 9.19
N GLN A 131 -10.17 0.74 9.84
CA GLN A 131 -8.97 1.30 9.23
C GLN A 131 -8.51 0.49 8.01
N PHE A 132 -8.64 -0.85 8.04
CA PHE A 132 -8.34 -1.69 6.88
C PHE A 132 -9.25 -1.35 5.69
N ALA A 133 -10.56 -1.17 5.92
CA ALA A 133 -11.49 -0.73 4.89
C ALA A 133 -11.17 0.68 4.36
N LEU A 134 -10.75 1.60 5.24
CA LEU A 134 -10.36 2.96 4.85
C LEU A 134 -9.08 2.98 3.99
N ILE A 135 -8.12 2.11 4.27
CA ILE A 135 -6.94 1.90 3.40
C ILE A 135 -7.39 1.48 2.01
N LEU A 136 -8.25 0.47 1.90
CA LEU A 136 -8.76 0.00 0.59
C LEU A 136 -9.56 1.07 -0.15
N HIS A 137 -10.37 1.85 0.59
CA HIS A 137 -11.12 2.96 0.01
C HIS A 137 -10.20 4.03 -0.57
N PHE A 138 -9.18 4.46 0.18
CA PHE A 138 -8.16 5.38 -0.33
C PHE A 138 -7.46 4.81 -1.58
N THR A 139 -7.05 3.53 -1.53
CA THR A 139 -6.35 2.86 -2.63
C THR A 139 -7.13 2.92 -3.92
N LEU A 140 -8.41 2.53 -3.89
CA LEU A 140 -9.27 2.55 -5.07
C LEU A 140 -9.50 3.98 -5.55
N ARG A 141 -9.74 4.91 -4.62
CA ARG A 141 -10.00 6.32 -4.97
C ARG A 141 -8.80 7.00 -5.62
N PHE A 142 -7.59 6.73 -5.11
CA PHE A 142 -6.35 7.23 -5.69
C PHE A 142 -6.17 6.70 -7.11
N ASP A 143 -6.33 5.38 -7.29
CA ASP A 143 -6.12 4.73 -8.58
C ASP A 143 -7.16 5.17 -9.63
N GLU A 144 -8.43 5.34 -9.24
CA GLU A 144 -9.49 5.93 -10.08
C GLU A 144 -9.11 7.33 -10.58
N LEU A 145 -8.70 8.22 -9.67
CA LEU A 145 -8.27 9.57 -10.02
C LEU A 145 -7.07 9.52 -10.96
N LYS A 146 -6.04 8.74 -10.63
CA LYS A 146 -4.83 8.59 -11.44
C LYS A 146 -5.15 8.13 -12.87
N MET A 147 -6.10 7.20 -13.05
CA MET A 147 -6.49 6.72 -14.38
C MET A 147 -7.12 7.81 -15.24
N THR A 148 -7.75 8.83 -14.63
CA THR A 148 -8.36 9.96 -15.34
C THR A 148 -7.40 11.12 -15.63
N ILE A 149 -6.17 11.09 -15.10
CA ILE A 149 -5.19 12.18 -15.20
C ILE A 149 -3.97 11.72 -16.02
N PRO A 150 -4.04 11.73 -17.37
CA PRO A 150 -2.92 11.30 -18.22
C PRO A 150 -1.67 12.18 -18.08
N ALA A 151 -1.83 13.41 -17.59
CA ALA A 151 -0.71 14.34 -17.36
C ALA A 151 0.37 13.77 -16.43
N ILE A 152 0.01 12.94 -15.45
CA ILE A 152 0.96 12.35 -14.49
C ILE A 152 2.12 11.63 -15.18
N GLN A 153 1.81 10.75 -16.16
CA GLN A 153 2.85 10.02 -16.88
C GLN A 153 3.62 10.94 -17.83
N ASN A 154 2.94 11.90 -18.47
CA ASN A 154 3.54 12.82 -19.44
C ASN A 154 4.55 13.76 -18.78
N ASP A 155 4.16 14.38 -17.66
CA ASP A 155 4.98 15.30 -16.87
C ASP A 155 6.23 14.58 -16.35
N PHE A 156 6.05 13.40 -15.75
CA PHE A 156 7.17 12.62 -15.23
C PHE A 156 8.11 12.12 -16.33
N SER A 157 7.56 11.72 -17.48
CA SER A 157 8.37 11.33 -18.65
C SER A 157 9.14 12.51 -19.25
N TYR A 158 8.56 13.71 -19.24
CA TYR A 158 9.27 14.93 -19.64
C TYR A 158 10.41 15.24 -18.68
N TYR A 159 10.14 15.26 -17.36
CA TYR A 159 11.15 15.49 -16.32
C TYR A 159 12.36 14.57 -16.47
N ARG A 160 12.12 13.25 -16.60
CA ARG A 160 13.21 12.26 -16.76
C ARG A 160 14.06 12.51 -18.00
N ARG A 161 13.43 12.86 -19.13
CA ARG A 161 14.15 13.16 -20.38
C ARG A 161 14.99 14.44 -20.23
N THR A 162 14.48 15.44 -19.55
CA THR A 162 15.17 16.73 -19.34
C THR A 162 16.38 16.59 -18.42
N ILE A 163 16.25 15.91 -17.26
CA ILE A 163 17.40 15.61 -16.39
C ILE A 163 18.47 14.80 -17.11
N SER A 164 18.07 13.80 -17.90
CA SER A 164 19.02 12.98 -18.66
C SER A 164 19.86 13.83 -19.64
N ARG A 165 19.24 14.78 -20.35
CA ARG A 165 19.94 15.72 -21.25
C ARG A 165 20.84 16.69 -20.48
N MET A 166 20.36 17.27 -19.37
CA MET A 166 21.14 18.20 -18.56
C MET A 166 22.42 17.55 -18.01
N ARG A 167 22.33 16.29 -17.59
CA ARG A 167 23.49 15.51 -17.10
C ARG A 167 24.51 15.21 -18.20
N ILE A 168 24.07 14.88 -19.42
CA ILE A 168 24.98 14.65 -20.56
C ILE A 168 25.74 15.92 -20.94
N ASN A 169 25.09 17.08 -20.81
CA ASN A 169 25.68 18.37 -21.14
C ASN A 169 26.50 18.99 -19.98
N ASN A 170 26.69 18.27 -18.86
CA ASN A 170 27.39 18.75 -17.64
C ASN A 170 26.86 20.09 -17.09
N LEU A 171 25.60 20.45 -17.38
CA LEU A 171 25.01 21.73 -16.97
C LEU A 171 24.48 21.71 -15.53
N SER A 172 24.35 20.52 -14.93
CA SER A 172 23.87 20.32 -13.57
C SER A 172 24.88 19.47 -12.81
N GLY A 173 25.49 20.02 -11.76
CA GLY A 173 26.21 19.22 -10.78
C GLY A 173 25.27 18.17 -10.19
N ASP A 174 25.76 16.95 -10.04
CA ASP A 174 25.03 15.71 -9.67
C ASP A 174 24.32 15.78 -8.28
N ALA A 175 24.32 16.95 -7.62
CA ALA A 175 23.93 17.16 -6.23
C ALA A 175 22.53 17.78 -6.02
N ASP A 176 21.86 18.30 -7.05
CA ASP A 176 20.63 19.12 -6.86
C ASP A 176 19.34 18.49 -7.44
N ALA A 177 19.42 17.29 -8.03
CA ALA A 177 18.23 16.59 -8.50
C ALA A 177 17.52 15.88 -7.33
N GLU A 178 16.34 16.39 -6.95
CA GLU A 178 15.51 15.87 -5.85
C GLU A 178 15.11 14.37 -6.04
N VAL A 179 15.21 13.87 -7.27
CA VAL A 179 14.94 12.49 -7.67
C VAL A 179 16.16 11.92 -8.39
N ASN A 180 16.88 10.99 -7.73
CA ASN A 180 18.00 10.29 -8.35
C ASN A 180 17.50 9.27 -9.42
N ASN A 181 18.43 8.75 -10.24
CA ASN A 181 18.06 7.89 -11.37
C ASN A 181 17.38 6.57 -10.95
N GLU A 182 17.77 5.99 -9.81
CA GLU A 182 17.17 4.76 -9.32
C GLU A 182 15.73 4.98 -8.84
N LEU A 183 15.50 6.03 -8.04
CA LEU A 183 14.17 6.44 -7.60
C LEU A 183 13.29 6.77 -8.80
N ALA A 184 13.83 7.47 -9.80
CA ALA A 184 13.09 7.78 -11.03
C ALA A 184 12.62 6.53 -11.78
N ASN A 185 13.42 5.46 -11.81
CA ASN A 185 13.05 4.19 -12.43
C ASN A 185 11.91 3.51 -11.66
N ARG A 186 11.99 3.47 -10.33
CA ARG A 186 10.94 2.87 -9.48
C ARG A 186 9.62 3.65 -9.59
N MET A 187 9.67 4.97 -9.53
CA MET A 187 8.51 5.84 -9.75
C MET A 187 7.91 5.64 -11.14
N SER A 188 8.73 5.45 -12.18
CA SER A 188 8.24 5.21 -13.54
C SER A 188 7.42 3.92 -13.61
N LEU A 189 7.91 2.84 -12.99
CA LEU A 189 7.19 1.57 -12.91
C LEU A 189 5.90 1.68 -12.11
N PHE A 190 5.94 2.44 -11.01
CA PHE A 190 4.76 2.74 -10.20
C PHE A 190 3.68 3.41 -11.05
N TYR A 191 3.98 4.55 -11.68
CA TYR A 191 3.01 5.30 -12.47
C TYR A 191 2.62 4.64 -13.79
N ALA A 192 3.43 3.72 -14.33
CA ALA A 192 3.08 2.90 -15.48
C ALA A 192 1.91 1.93 -15.19
N SER A 193 1.75 1.50 -13.93
CA SER A 193 0.60 0.68 -13.51
C SER A 193 -0.71 1.46 -13.65
N ALA A 194 -1.78 0.81 -14.11
CA ALA A 194 -3.12 1.41 -14.10
C ALA A 194 -3.59 1.68 -12.66
N THR A 195 -3.26 0.76 -11.75
CA THR A 195 -3.66 0.77 -10.34
C THR A 195 -2.42 0.70 -9.44
N PRO A 196 -1.64 1.79 -9.35
CA PRO A 196 -0.37 1.81 -8.63
C PRO A 196 -0.51 1.46 -7.14
N MET A 197 -1.48 2.06 -6.43
CA MET A 197 -1.66 1.80 -5.00
C MET A 197 -2.17 0.37 -4.76
N LEU A 198 -3.12 -0.10 -5.57
CA LEU A 198 -3.64 -1.46 -5.44
C LEU A 198 -2.54 -2.50 -5.72
N LYS A 199 -1.69 -2.25 -6.72
CA LYS A 199 -0.53 -3.10 -6.98
C LYS A 199 0.41 -3.16 -5.79
N THR A 200 0.73 -2.03 -5.17
CA THR A 200 1.55 -1.98 -3.96
C THR A 200 0.94 -2.81 -2.83
N LEU A 201 -0.36 -2.66 -2.55
CA LEU A 201 -1.03 -3.44 -1.51
C LEU A 201 -1.09 -4.94 -1.83
N SER A 202 -1.32 -5.29 -3.10
CA SER A 202 -1.30 -6.68 -3.57
C SER A 202 0.08 -7.31 -3.35
N ASP A 203 1.15 -6.64 -3.79
CA ASP A 203 2.52 -7.13 -3.64
C ASP A 203 2.89 -7.27 -2.15
N ALA A 204 2.49 -6.30 -1.31
CA ALA A 204 2.67 -6.36 0.14
C ALA A 204 1.93 -7.54 0.80
N THR A 205 0.69 -7.81 0.37
CA THR A 205 -0.11 -8.93 0.89
C THR A 205 0.47 -10.28 0.45
N ILE A 206 0.98 -10.39 -0.78
CA ILE A 206 1.68 -11.60 -1.26
C ILE A 206 2.92 -11.85 -0.40
N LYS A 207 3.72 -10.80 -0.16
CA LYS A 207 4.92 -10.88 0.69
C LYS A 207 4.55 -11.29 2.12
N PHE A 208 3.48 -10.72 2.68
CA PHE A 208 2.94 -11.09 3.99
C PHE A 208 2.70 -12.59 4.12
N VAL A 209 1.94 -13.15 3.17
CA VAL A 209 1.62 -14.58 3.17
C VAL A 209 2.87 -15.45 2.95
N ALA A 210 3.81 -14.98 2.13
CA ALA A 210 5.07 -15.69 1.89
C ALA A 210 5.94 -15.76 3.15
N ASP A 211 6.05 -14.66 3.91
CA ASP A 211 6.80 -14.62 5.17
C ASP A 211 6.21 -15.61 6.19
N MET A 212 4.88 -15.63 6.33
CA MET A 212 4.19 -16.59 7.22
C MET A 212 4.51 -18.05 6.86
N LYS A 213 4.53 -18.39 5.56
CA LYS A 213 4.88 -19.74 5.08
C LYS A 213 6.37 -20.04 5.25
N GLY A 214 7.24 -19.06 5.04
CA GLY A 214 8.69 -19.17 5.18
C GLY A 214 9.12 -19.48 6.61
N CYS A 215 8.53 -18.82 7.60
CA CYS A 215 8.78 -19.11 9.01
C CYS A 215 8.49 -20.57 9.37
N ILE A 216 7.40 -21.14 8.83
CA ILE A 216 7.03 -22.55 9.05
C ILE A 216 8.02 -23.49 8.36
N ARG A 217 8.45 -23.17 7.13
CA ARG A 217 9.42 -24.01 6.40
C ARG A 217 10.79 -24.03 7.09
N VAL A 218 11.29 -22.87 7.54
CA VAL A 218 12.57 -22.77 8.27
C VAL A 218 12.55 -23.60 9.54
N LEU A 219 11.44 -23.57 10.29
CA LEU A 219 11.27 -24.43 11.48
C LEU A 219 11.22 -25.92 11.13
N ARG A 220 10.73 -26.31 9.95
CA ARG A 220 10.73 -27.72 9.49
C ARG A 220 12.08 -28.20 8.97
N GLU A 221 12.91 -27.31 8.45
CA GLU A 221 14.24 -27.65 7.89
C GLU A 221 15.33 -27.78 8.97
N GLN A 222 15.03 -27.45 10.23
CA GLN A 222 15.94 -27.67 11.36
C GLN A 222 15.92 -29.12 11.85
N PRO A 223 17.03 -29.65 12.41
CA PRO A 223 17.06 -31.00 12.96
C PRO A 223 16.00 -31.16 14.05
N ALA A 224 15.18 -32.22 13.96
CA ALA A 224 13.97 -32.42 14.76
C ALA A 224 14.16 -32.15 16.27
N GLY A 225 15.29 -32.56 16.86
CA GLY A 225 15.57 -32.36 18.28
C GLY A 225 15.86 -30.91 18.72
N SER A 226 16.06 -29.96 17.81
CA SER A 226 16.37 -28.55 18.12
C SER A 226 15.17 -27.61 18.08
N VAL A 227 14.11 -28.01 17.39
CA VAL A 227 12.93 -27.18 17.09
C VAL A 227 11.62 -27.80 17.53
N GLU A 228 11.61 -29.06 17.99
CA GLU A 228 10.41 -29.74 18.50
C GLU A 228 9.73 -28.92 19.62
N GLY A 229 10.50 -28.35 20.55
CA GLY A 229 9.92 -27.48 21.59
C GLY A 229 9.27 -26.19 21.05
N LEU A 230 9.80 -25.64 19.95
CA LEU A 230 9.23 -24.45 19.29
C LEU A 230 8.01 -24.80 18.43
N LEU A 231 8.07 -25.92 17.72
CA LEU A 231 6.95 -26.45 16.95
C LEU A 231 5.81 -26.90 17.87
N ASP A 232 6.10 -27.48 19.03
CA ASP A 232 5.12 -27.87 20.02
C ASP A 232 4.56 -26.66 20.79
N ALA A 233 5.35 -25.62 21.03
CA ALA A 233 4.83 -24.34 21.53
C ALA A 233 3.88 -23.68 20.52
N LEU A 234 4.24 -23.70 19.23
CA LEU A 234 3.37 -23.23 18.15
C LEU A 234 2.10 -24.08 18.06
N ARG A 235 2.21 -25.42 18.06
CA ARG A 235 1.07 -26.34 18.07
C ARG A 235 0.18 -26.14 19.30
N SER A 236 0.75 -26.02 20.49
CA SER A 236 0.00 -25.80 21.75
C SER A 236 -0.76 -24.48 21.73
N THR A 237 -0.11 -23.40 21.29
CA THR A 237 -0.73 -22.08 21.17
C THR A 237 -1.80 -22.05 20.07
N LEU A 238 -1.64 -22.85 18.99
CA LEU A 238 -2.59 -22.98 17.89
C LEU A 238 -3.66 -24.08 18.09
N CYS A 239 -3.50 -25.05 18.99
CA CYS A 239 -4.48 -26.12 19.26
C CYS A 239 -5.35 -25.85 20.49
N THR A 240 -4.92 -24.99 21.41
CA THR A 240 -5.73 -24.62 22.59
C THR A 240 -6.96 -23.79 22.21
N SER A 241 -6.96 -23.16 21.03
CA SER A 241 -8.16 -22.63 20.40
C SER A 241 -8.81 -23.72 19.52
N GLN A 242 -9.91 -24.33 19.97
CA GLN A 242 -10.63 -25.42 19.30
C GLN A 242 -11.04 -25.14 17.83
N LEU A 243 -10.91 -23.90 17.34
CA LEU A 243 -11.20 -23.50 15.96
C LEU A 243 -9.96 -23.45 15.04
N ALA A 244 -8.74 -23.43 15.56
CA ALA A 244 -7.52 -23.29 14.76
C ALA A 244 -6.96 -24.63 14.22
N ALA A 245 -7.45 -25.77 14.72
CA ALA A 245 -7.10 -27.12 14.25
C ALA A 245 -7.44 -27.40 12.76
N ARG A 246 -8.22 -26.53 12.11
CA ARG A 246 -8.61 -26.64 10.68
C ARG A 246 -8.01 -25.55 9.78
N SER A 247 -7.11 -24.72 10.29
CA SER A 247 -6.46 -23.70 9.47
C SER A 247 -5.45 -24.33 8.47
N PRO A 248 -5.20 -23.70 7.30
CA PRO A 248 -4.14 -24.13 6.39
C PRO A 248 -2.76 -24.22 7.09
N LEU A 249 -2.53 -23.38 8.11
CA LEU A 249 -1.33 -23.37 8.94
C LEU A 249 -1.26 -24.60 9.87
N ALA A 250 -2.38 -25.00 10.49
CA ALA A 250 -2.46 -26.22 11.28
C ALA A 250 -2.23 -27.48 10.43
N ASN A 251 -2.75 -27.51 9.20
CA ASN A 251 -2.47 -28.61 8.27
C ASN A 251 -0.98 -28.68 7.90
N MET A 252 -0.30 -27.54 7.77
CA MET A 252 1.15 -27.48 7.51
C MET A 252 2.03 -27.86 8.72
N LEU A 253 1.51 -27.77 9.95
CA LEU A 253 2.18 -28.17 11.20
C LEU A 253 1.97 -29.66 11.56
N ASN A 254 0.89 -30.26 11.04
CA ASN A 254 0.44 -31.63 11.31
C ASN A 254 0.79 -32.64 10.20
N SER A 255 1.39 -32.18 9.09
CA SER A 255 1.95 -33.02 8.00
C SER A 255 3.45 -32.79 7.87
#